data_AF-A0A9P7FX25-F1
#
_entry.id   AF-A0A9P7FX25-F1
#
_cell.length_a   1.000
_cell.length_b   1.000
_cell.length_c   1.000
_cell.angle_alpha   90.00
_cell.angle_beta   90.00
_cell.angle_gamma   90.00
#
_symmetry.space_group_name_H-M   'P 1'
#
loop_
_entity.id
_entity.type
_entity.pdbx_description
1 polymer ?
#
loop_
_entity_poly.entity_id
_entity_poly.type
_entity_poly.pdbx_seq_one_letter_code
_entity_poly.pdbx_strand_id
1 'polypeptide(L)'
;MQADAVKDGPRDGYPLATTAKRYWLPELAANADDPDALTLVLLHSTSFHKETWEPSLEKLLKLSAQQGSRVSIREAWAIDCPNHGEAGHLNERSLANDMRKLRIVSYQMDPTTPLVPFKSLIIVEPLISPAGPQHLNKLRSILVKGAHERRDVWPDRQMAMVMLKKRERTKKWDPRITELFVQHAVVPHPGSYEKETPYTGVTLACTRDQEAAMYRDADGPIKPVEDLRKICAVIPVHLILAGVNDFLPARVHAAIQNPEYGGRYASVHKVSGVGHLIPQEEPDKLGVIMYDALALDQAVNIKTKL
;
A
#
# COMPACT_ATOMS: atom_id res chain seq x y z
N MET A 1 -5.12 -16.08 10.94
CA MET A 1 -5.98 -15.18 10.15
C MET A 1 -6.52 -15.97 8.97
N GLN A 2 -7.83 -15.95 8.72
CA GLN A 2 -8.42 -16.55 7.51
C GLN A 2 -8.31 -15.55 6.35
N ALA A 3 -8.25 -16.06 5.12
CA ALA A 3 -8.15 -15.22 3.94
C ALA A 3 -8.72 -15.88 2.68
N ASP A 4 -9.35 -15.08 1.83
CA ASP A 4 -9.87 -15.49 0.53
C ASP A 4 -9.37 -14.53 -0.56
N ALA A 5 -8.80 -15.08 -1.63
CA ALA A 5 -8.36 -14.30 -2.78
C ALA A 5 -9.48 -14.18 -3.82
N VAL A 6 -9.67 -12.97 -4.34
CA VAL A 6 -10.63 -12.66 -5.39
C VAL A 6 -9.87 -12.12 -6.59
N LYS A 7 -10.20 -12.64 -7.77
CA LYS A 7 -9.71 -12.16 -9.05
C LYS A 7 -10.89 -11.77 -9.88
N ASP A 8 -10.79 -10.60 -10.48
CA ASP A 8 -11.82 -10.12 -11.37
C ASP A 8 -11.20 -9.68 -12.70
N GLY A 9 -11.88 -10.07 -13.77
CA GLY A 9 -11.40 -9.85 -15.13
C GLY A 9 -11.58 -8.41 -15.59
N PRO A 10 -11.03 -8.08 -16.78
CA PRO A 10 -11.35 -6.83 -17.47
C PRO A 10 -12.86 -6.67 -17.65
N ARG A 11 -13.36 -5.44 -17.54
CA ARG A 11 -14.78 -5.08 -17.72
C ARG A 11 -14.92 -3.92 -18.72
N ASP A 12 -16.15 -3.66 -19.17
CA ASP A 12 -16.46 -2.48 -19.97
C ASP A 12 -16.02 -1.20 -19.23
N GLY A 13 -15.19 -0.39 -19.88
CA GLY A 13 -14.58 0.81 -19.29
C GLY A 13 -13.32 0.58 -18.45
N TYR A 14 -12.98 -0.66 -18.09
CA TYR A 14 -11.78 -1.00 -17.31
C TYR A 14 -11.03 -2.22 -17.88
N PRO A 15 -10.00 -2.02 -18.72
CA PRO A 15 -9.40 -3.08 -19.54
C PRO A 15 -8.36 -3.94 -18.80
N LEU A 16 -8.25 -3.82 -17.48
CA LEU A 16 -7.26 -4.51 -16.66
C LEU A 16 -7.96 -5.43 -15.66
N ALA A 17 -7.34 -6.56 -15.34
CA ALA A 17 -7.77 -7.41 -14.24
C ALA A 17 -7.43 -6.75 -12.89
N THR A 18 -8.29 -7.00 -11.89
CA THR A 18 -8.10 -6.54 -10.52
C THR A 18 -8.02 -7.75 -9.60
N THR A 19 -7.10 -7.74 -8.64
CA THR A 19 -7.01 -8.78 -7.61
C THR A 19 -7.12 -8.16 -6.23
N ALA A 20 -7.81 -8.85 -5.34
CA ALA A 20 -7.98 -8.45 -3.96
C ALA A 20 -7.88 -9.67 -3.05
N LYS A 21 -7.59 -9.46 -1.77
CA LYS A 21 -7.58 -10.51 -0.76
C LYS A 21 -8.32 -10.03 0.47
N ARG A 22 -9.34 -10.80 0.85
CA ARG A 22 -10.15 -10.62 2.07
C ARG A 22 -9.44 -11.28 3.24
N TYR A 23 -9.50 -10.67 4.41
CA TYR A 23 -8.92 -11.17 5.65
C TYR A 23 -9.88 -10.99 6.82
N TRP A 24 -10.00 -12.02 7.67
CA TRP A 24 -10.81 -11.96 8.89
C TRP A 24 -10.31 -12.95 9.95
N LEU A 25 -10.88 -12.85 11.14
CA LEU A 25 -10.72 -13.81 12.22
C LEU A 25 -12.10 -14.38 12.58
N PRO A 26 -12.25 -15.70 12.83
CA PRO A 26 -13.53 -16.29 13.26
C PRO A 26 -14.14 -15.59 14.48
N GLU A 27 -13.30 -15.12 15.39
CA GLU A 27 -13.67 -14.37 16.59
C GLU A 27 -14.42 -13.06 16.28
N LEU A 28 -14.21 -12.49 15.08
CA LEU A 28 -14.87 -11.27 14.63
C LEU A 28 -16.25 -11.52 14.01
N ALA A 29 -16.70 -12.78 13.90
CA ALA A 29 -18.02 -13.12 13.38
C ALA A 29 -19.16 -12.47 14.19
N ALA A 30 -18.93 -12.18 15.48
CA ALA A 30 -19.87 -11.44 16.32
C ALA A 30 -20.17 -10.02 15.80
N ASN A 31 -19.28 -9.45 14.99
CA ASN A 31 -19.41 -8.11 14.42
C ASN A 31 -20.12 -8.10 13.05
N ALA A 32 -20.55 -9.25 12.52
CA ALA A 32 -21.06 -9.34 11.14
C ALA A 32 -22.26 -8.39 10.89
N ASP A 33 -23.20 -8.37 11.82
CA ASP A 33 -24.42 -7.56 11.74
C ASP A 33 -24.29 -6.20 12.43
N ASP A 34 -23.13 -5.87 12.99
CA ASP A 34 -22.87 -4.57 13.62
C ASP A 34 -22.70 -3.49 12.53
N PRO A 35 -23.61 -2.51 12.42
CA PRO A 35 -23.51 -1.43 11.43
C PRO A 35 -22.32 -0.50 11.68
N ASP A 36 -21.78 -0.49 12.90
CA ASP A 36 -20.65 0.34 13.29
C ASP A 36 -19.31 -0.37 13.17
N ALA A 37 -19.30 -1.70 13.06
CA ALA A 37 -18.09 -2.47 12.81
C ALA A 37 -17.46 -2.15 11.44
N LEU A 38 -16.14 -1.98 11.45
CA LEU A 38 -15.41 -1.48 10.30
C LEU A 38 -15.07 -2.59 9.30
N THR A 39 -15.15 -2.25 8.01
CA THR A 39 -14.48 -2.99 6.94
C THR A 39 -13.29 -2.16 6.48
N LEU A 40 -12.09 -2.73 6.56
CA LEU A 40 -10.86 -2.03 6.22
C LEU A 40 -10.54 -2.24 4.73
N VAL A 41 -10.08 -1.19 4.04
CA VAL A 41 -9.58 -1.27 2.67
C VAL A 41 -8.14 -0.80 2.65
N LEU A 42 -7.23 -1.62 2.12
CA LEU A 42 -5.79 -1.41 2.18
C LEU A 42 -5.21 -1.34 0.77
N LEU A 43 -4.40 -0.30 0.56
CA LEU A 43 -3.72 -0.01 -0.70
C LEU A 43 -2.21 -0.04 -0.44
N HIS A 44 -1.48 -0.83 -1.22
CA HIS A 44 -0.04 -0.97 -1.04
C HIS A 44 0.72 0.17 -1.75
N SER A 45 1.97 0.39 -1.35
CA SER A 45 2.87 1.36 -1.98
C SER A 45 3.51 0.81 -3.26
N THR A 46 4.15 1.69 -4.03
CA THR A 46 4.93 1.32 -5.21
C THR A 46 5.95 0.22 -4.89
N SER A 47 6.07 -0.75 -5.78
CA SER A 47 6.94 -1.93 -5.69
C SER A 47 6.48 -3.04 -4.75
N PHE A 48 5.36 -2.89 -4.06
CA PHE A 48 4.81 -3.90 -3.15
C PHE A 48 3.53 -4.52 -3.73
N HIS A 49 2.83 -5.30 -2.92
CA HIS A 49 1.64 -6.06 -3.29
C HIS A 49 0.71 -6.16 -2.09
N LYS A 50 -0.56 -6.53 -2.32
CA LYS A 50 -1.64 -6.53 -1.34
C LYS A 50 -1.32 -7.32 -0.06
N GLU A 51 -0.60 -8.42 -0.17
CA GLU A 51 -0.23 -9.27 0.97
C GLU A 51 0.84 -8.65 1.88
N THR A 52 1.50 -7.54 1.49
CA THR A 52 2.46 -6.84 2.37
C THR A 52 1.85 -6.40 3.70
N TRP A 53 0.51 -6.28 3.76
CA TRP A 53 -0.22 -5.88 4.95
C TRP A 53 -0.48 -7.01 5.92
N GLU A 54 -0.28 -8.28 5.53
CA GLU A 54 -0.67 -9.44 6.33
C GLU A 54 -0.14 -9.43 7.77
N PRO A 55 1.15 -9.12 8.03
CA PRO A 55 1.65 -9.16 9.39
C PRO A 55 1.07 -8.02 10.25
N SER A 56 0.91 -6.81 9.70
CA SER A 56 0.26 -5.68 10.39
C SER A 56 -1.23 -5.92 10.65
N LEU A 57 -1.94 -6.46 9.66
CA LEU A 57 -3.35 -6.83 9.79
C LEU A 57 -3.54 -7.94 10.82
N GLU A 58 -2.70 -8.97 10.82
CA GLU A 58 -2.80 -10.03 11.80
C GLU A 58 -2.67 -9.48 13.23
N LYS A 59 -1.72 -8.57 13.47
CA LYS A 59 -1.56 -7.93 14.76
C LYS A 59 -2.78 -7.09 15.14
N LEU A 60 -3.28 -6.27 14.22
CA LEU A 60 -4.43 -5.39 14.42
C LEU A 60 -5.72 -6.19 14.69
N LEU A 61 -6.02 -7.21 13.89
CA LEU A 61 -7.21 -8.03 14.06
C LEU A 61 -7.17 -8.81 15.37
N LYS A 62 -6.00 -9.32 15.79
CA LYS A 62 -5.84 -9.96 17.11
C LYS A 62 -6.14 -9.01 18.26
N LEU A 63 -5.78 -7.72 18.16
CA LEU A 63 -6.13 -6.71 19.16
C LEU A 63 -7.64 -6.38 19.15
N SER A 64 -8.24 -6.33 17.96
CA SER A 64 -9.69 -6.11 17.79
C SER A 64 -10.54 -7.28 18.32
N ALA A 65 -10.04 -8.52 18.22
CA ALA A 65 -10.74 -9.72 18.68
C ALA A 65 -10.66 -9.96 20.20
N GLN A 66 -9.88 -9.16 20.95
CA GLN A 66 -9.76 -9.33 22.40
C GLN A 66 -11.06 -8.93 23.13
N GLN A 67 -11.35 -9.61 24.24
CA GLN A 67 -12.48 -9.25 25.09
C GLN A 67 -12.32 -7.81 25.61
N GLY A 68 -13.37 -7.00 25.45
CA GLY A 68 -13.35 -5.58 25.83
C GLY A 68 -12.54 -4.70 24.88
N SER A 69 -12.25 -5.17 23.65
CA SER A 69 -11.63 -4.36 22.62
C SER A 69 -12.43 -3.08 22.36
N ARG A 70 -11.71 -1.99 22.05
CA ARG A 70 -12.29 -0.68 21.73
C ARG A 70 -12.57 -0.51 20.23
N VAL A 71 -12.26 -1.52 19.44
CA VAL A 71 -12.34 -1.47 17.98
C VAL A 71 -13.11 -2.68 17.49
N SER A 72 -14.29 -2.44 16.92
CA SER A 72 -15.04 -3.46 16.18
C SER A 72 -14.63 -3.46 14.71
N ILE A 73 -14.09 -4.58 14.22
CA ILE A 73 -13.76 -4.83 12.81
C ILE A 73 -14.49 -6.09 12.34
N ARG A 74 -15.05 -6.05 11.13
CA ARG A 74 -15.59 -7.22 10.43
C ARG A 74 -14.49 -7.96 9.68
N GLU A 75 -13.81 -7.22 8.82
CA GLU A 75 -12.88 -7.77 7.86
C GLU A 75 -11.97 -6.69 7.27
N ALA A 76 -10.96 -7.13 6.54
CA ALA A 76 -10.07 -6.27 5.78
C ALA A 76 -9.93 -6.77 4.34
N TRP A 77 -9.77 -5.85 3.40
CA TRP A 77 -9.55 -6.12 1.99
C TRP A 77 -8.29 -5.39 1.54
N ALA A 78 -7.30 -6.13 1.04
CA ALA A 78 -6.12 -5.55 0.41
C ALA A 78 -6.19 -5.74 -1.10
N ILE A 79 -5.84 -4.72 -1.88
CA ILE A 79 -6.03 -4.67 -3.34
C ILE A 79 -4.69 -4.41 -4.03
N ASP A 80 -4.41 -5.15 -5.11
CA ASP A 80 -3.22 -4.90 -5.94
C ASP A 80 -3.46 -3.73 -6.90
N CYS A 81 -2.45 -2.89 -7.09
CA CYS A 81 -2.36 -2.04 -8.26
C CYS A 81 -2.22 -2.92 -9.53
N PRO A 82 -2.72 -2.49 -10.70
CA PRO A 82 -2.78 -3.33 -11.89
C PRO A 82 -1.43 -3.85 -12.40
N ASN A 83 -0.33 -3.18 -12.07
CA ASN A 83 1.05 -3.52 -12.43
C ASN A 83 1.84 -4.18 -11.29
N HIS A 84 1.20 -4.58 -10.20
CA HIS A 84 1.85 -5.12 -9.01
C HIS A 84 1.28 -6.48 -8.61
N GLY A 85 2.08 -7.24 -7.86
CA GLY A 85 1.67 -8.51 -7.29
C GLY A 85 1.07 -9.45 -8.34
N GLU A 86 -0.06 -10.04 -7.97
CA GLU A 86 -0.77 -10.97 -8.85
C GLU A 86 -1.43 -10.27 -10.04
N ALA A 87 -1.96 -9.05 -9.84
CA ALA A 87 -2.58 -8.27 -10.90
C ALA A 87 -1.57 -7.92 -12.01
N GLY A 88 -0.33 -7.58 -11.64
CA GLY A 88 0.75 -7.30 -12.58
C GLY A 88 1.02 -8.47 -13.53
N HIS A 89 0.99 -9.69 -13.00
CA HIS A 89 1.14 -10.90 -13.81
C HIS A 89 -0.06 -11.13 -14.74
N LEU A 90 -1.29 -10.99 -14.23
CA LEU A 90 -2.50 -11.14 -15.05
C LEU A 90 -2.57 -10.09 -16.17
N ASN A 91 -2.06 -8.89 -15.92
CA ASN A 91 -2.10 -7.77 -16.84
C ASN A 91 -0.86 -7.63 -17.71
N GLU A 92 0.12 -8.53 -17.59
CA GLU A 92 1.44 -8.42 -18.22
C GLU A 92 1.35 -8.08 -19.70
N ARG A 93 0.55 -8.85 -20.47
CA ARG A 93 0.35 -8.63 -21.91
C ARG A 93 -0.34 -7.29 -22.21
N SER A 94 -1.36 -6.95 -21.43
CA SER A 94 -2.12 -5.70 -21.60
C SER A 94 -1.25 -4.47 -21.37
N LEU A 95 -0.35 -4.55 -20.38
CA LEU A 95 0.55 -3.46 -19.99
C LEU A 95 1.78 -3.37 -20.89
N ALA A 96 2.30 -4.50 -21.39
CA ALA A 96 3.36 -4.51 -22.40
C ALA A 96 2.93 -3.79 -23.69
N ASN A 97 1.67 -3.96 -24.10
CA ASN A 97 1.13 -3.35 -25.31
C ASN A 97 0.84 -1.85 -25.15
N ASP A 98 0.33 -1.42 -23.99
CA ASP A 98 0.04 0.00 -23.76
C ASP A 98 0.10 0.38 -22.27
N MET A 99 1.25 0.90 -21.87
CA MET A 99 1.48 1.42 -20.52
C MET A 99 0.58 2.59 -20.12
N ARG A 100 -0.05 3.31 -21.08
CA ARG A 100 -0.99 4.39 -20.77
C ARG A 100 -2.26 3.88 -20.11
N LYS A 101 -2.57 2.59 -20.22
CA LYS A 101 -3.70 1.94 -19.50
C LYS A 101 -3.58 2.05 -17.99
N LEU A 102 -2.38 2.20 -17.44
CA LEU A 102 -2.19 2.50 -16.01
C LEU A 102 -2.78 3.86 -15.60
N ARG A 103 -2.85 4.82 -16.52
CA ARG A 103 -3.45 6.15 -16.28
C ARG A 103 -4.98 6.09 -16.27
N ILE A 104 -5.59 5.08 -16.90
CA ILE A 104 -7.06 4.93 -16.92
C ILE A 104 -7.58 4.50 -15.54
N VAL A 105 -6.75 3.85 -14.71
CA VAL A 105 -7.11 3.46 -13.34
C VAL A 105 -7.24 4.65 -12.39
N SER A 106 -6.66 5.80 -12.73
CA SER A 106 -6.81 7.04 -11.95
C SER A 106 -7.91 7.99 -12.46
N TYR A 107 -8.63 7.61 -13.52
CA TYR A 107 -9.59 8.49 -14.19
C TYR A 107 -10.91 7.77 -14.42
N GLN A 108 -11.84 7.87 -13.45
CA GLN A 108 -13.31 7.76 -13.59
C GLN A 108 -14.03 7.56 -12.24
N MET A 109 -13.63 8.29 -11.20
CA MET A 109 -14.56 8.57 -10.11
C MET A 109 -14.87 10.05 -10.16
N ASP A 110 -16.16 10.38 -10.22
CA ASP A 110 -16.61 11.72 -9.89
C ASP A 110 -16.07 12.04 -8.49
N PRO A 111 -15.14 13.02 -8.36
CA PRO A 111 -14.50 13.29 -7.08
C PRO A 111 -15.47 13.88 -6.05
N THR A 112 -16.71 14.17 -6.43
CA THR A 112 -17.69 14.85 -5.56
C THR A 112 -18.55 13.91 -4.73
N THR A 113 -18.68 12.62 -5.09
CA THR A 113 -19.46 11.64 -4.30
C THR A 113 -18.85 10.23 -4.41
N PRO A 114 -18.15 9.72 -3.38
CA PRO A 114 -17.67 8.34 -3.41
C PRO A 114 -18.85 7.37 -3.40
N LEU A 115 -18.79 6.32 -4.21
CA LEU A 115 -19.82 5.26 -4.25
C LEU A 115 -19.99 4.56 -2.89
N VAL A 116 -18.96 4.60 -2.05
CA VAL A 116 -18.95 4.07 -0.68
C VAL A 116 -18.34 5.15 0.25
N PRO A 117 -19.09 5.64 1.26
CA PRO A 117 -18.54 6.60 2.20
C PRO A 117 -17.54 5.93 3.16
N PHE A 118 -16.38 6.55 3.35
CA PHE A 118 -15.38 6.10 4.34
C PHE A 118 -15.63 6.77 5.69
N LYS A 119 -15.45 6.04 6.80
CA LYS A 119 -15.55 6.59 8.16
C LYS A 119 -14.25 7.21 8.68
N SER A 120 -13.11 6.75 8.17
CA SER A 120 -11.77 7.16 8.61
C SER A 120 -10.73 6.86 7.52
N LEU A 121 -9.58 7.54 7.57
CA LEU A 121 -8.42 7.31 6.72
C LEU A 121 -7.15 7.23 7.55
N ILE A 122 -6.38 6.14 7.41
CA ILE A 122 -5.04 6.01 8.00
C ILE A 122 -4.02 6.07 6.87
N ILE A 123 -3.08 7.00 6.93
CA ILE A 123 -2.04 7.18 5.93
C ILE A 123 -0.69 6.85 6.55
N VAL A 124 0.00 5.85 5.98
CA VAL A 124 1.29 5.37 6.46
C VAL A 124 2.39 5.89 5.55
N GLU A 125 3.23 6.75 6.11
CA GLU A 125 4.44 7.32 5.51
C GLU A 125 4.25 7.78 4.05
N PRO A 126 3.31 8.70 3.78
CA PRO A 126 2.99 9.10 2.42
C PRO A 126 4.11 9.92 1.77
N LEU A 127 4.35 9.64 0.49
CA LEU A 127 5.19 10.48 -0.37
C LEU A 127 4.35 11.62 -0.98
N ILE A 128 3.91 12.55 -0.13
CA ILE A 128 3.12 13.74 -0.49
C ILE A 128 3.96 14.98 -0.16
N SER A 129 3.93 16.01 -1.03
CA SER A 129 4.72 17.23 -0.85
C SER A 129 3.88 18.50 -0.96
N PRO A 130 3.23 18.92 0.14
CA PRO A 130 2.42 20.14 0.14
C PRO A 130 3.22 21.41 -0.20
N ALA A 131 4.51 21.41 0.13
CA ALA A 131 5.42 22.53 -0.13
C ALA A 131 6.02 22.54 -1.55
N GLY A 132 5.45 21.78 -2.49
CA GLY A 132 5.83 21.76 -3.89
C GLY A 132 6.77 20.61 -4.30
N PRO A 133 6.81 20.28 -5.60
CA PRO A 133 7.51 19.09 -6.11
C PRO A 133 9.04 19.17 -5.97
N GLN A 134 9.59 20.38 -5.88
CA GLN A 134 11.04 20.63 -5.85
C GLN A 134 11.71 19.90 -4.68
N HIS A 135 11.00 19.73 -3.57
CA HIS A 135 11.52 19.06 -2.38
C HIS A 135 11.77 17.56 -2.57
N LEU A 136 11.09 16.95 -3.55
CA LEU A 136 11.21 15.54 -3.88
C LEU A 136 12.03 15.26 -5.13
N ASN A 137 12.44 16.29 -5.91
CA ASN A 137 13.18 16.11 -7.16
C ASN A 137 14.40 15.20 -7.03
N LYS A 138 15.25 15.43 -6.00
CA LYS A 138 16.44 14.60 -5.76
C LYS A 138 16.06 13.14 -5.46
N LEU A 139 15.07 12.93 -4.61
CA LEU A 139 14.58 11.59 -4.27
C LEU A 139 14.00 10.90 -5.52
N ARG A 140 13.19 11.61 -6.31
CA ARG A 140 12.64 11.12 -7.57
C ARG A 140 13.75 10.65 -8.52
N SER A 141 14.78 11.46 -8.74
CA SER A 141 15.91 11.06 -9.60
C SER A 141 16.59 9.79 -9.11
N ILE A 142 16.78 9.64 -7.79
CA ILE A 142 17.37 8.43 -7.19
C ILE A 142 16.45 7.21 -7.38
N LEU A 143 15.14 7.37 -7.19
CA LEU A 143 14.15 6.30 -7.33
C LEU A 143 14.02 5.85 -8.78
N VAL A 144 13.92 6.77 -9.74
CA VAL A 144 13.88 6.45 -11.18
C VAL A 144 15.15 5.73 -11.62
N LYS A 145 16.33 6.26 -11.25
CA LYS A 145 17.62 5.60 -11.54
C LYS A 145 17.68 4.21 -10.94
N GLY A 146 17.35 4.10 -9.64
CA GLY A 146 17.36 2.83 -8.92
C GLY A 146 16.37 1.80 -9.49
N ALA A 147 15.23 2.25 -10.02
CA ALA A 147 14.25 1.41 -10.68
C ALA A 147 14.80 0.81 -11.99
N HIS A 148 15.51 1.58 -12.80
CA HIS A 148 16.12 1.06 -14.03
C HIS A 148 17.33 0.15 -13.78
N GLU A 149 18.14 0.46 -12.76
CA GLU A 149 19.40 -0.23 -12.49
C GLU A 149 19.25 -1.46 -11.57
N ARG A 150 18.10 -1.65 -10.91
CA ARG A 150 17.94 -2.79 -9.99
C ARG A 150 18.00 -4.11 -10.76
N ARG A 151 18.48 -5.14 -10.07
CA ARG A 151 18.25 -6.52 -10.48
C ARG A 151 16.76 -6.84 -10.35
N ASP A 152 16.18 -7.38 -11.41
CA ASP A 152 14.80 -7.83 -11.47
C ASP A 152 14.65 -9.30 -11.91
N VAL A 153 15.75 -10.01 -12.23
CA VAL A 153 15.73 -11.41 -12.66
C VAL A 153 16.64 -12.28 -11.78
N TRP A 154 16.18 -13.50 -11.50
CA TRP A 154 16.91 -14.53 -10.75
C TRP A 154 16.73 -15.93 -11.36
N PRO A 155 17.65 -16.88 -11.10
CA PRO A 155 17.49 -18.28 -11.53
C PRO A 155 16.23 -18.94 -10.97
N ASP A 156 15.88 -18.63 -9.72
CA ASP A 156 14.69 -19.15 -9.03
C ASP A 156 14.33 -18.24 -7.84
N ARG A 157 13.20 -18.56 -7.19
CA ARG A 157 12.73 -17.82 -6.00
C ARG A 157 13.65 -17.98 -4.79
N GLN A 158 14.37 -19.08 -4.65
CA GLN A 158 15.29 -19.29 -3.52
C GLN A 158 16.48 -18.34 -3.62
N MET A 159 17.03 -18.15 -4.82
CA MET A 159 18.09 -17.20 -5.06
C MET A 159 17.60 -15.75 -4.92
N ALA A 160 16.37 -15.45 -5.36
CA ALA A 160 15.74 -14.16 -5.09
C ALA A 160 15.67 -13.86 -3.59
N MET A 161 15.21 -14.83 -2.78
CA MET A 161 15.16 -14.74 -1.32
C MET A 161 16.53 -14.46 -0.71
N VAL A 162 17.55 -15.24 -1.08
CA VAL A 162 18.93 -15.06 -0.55
C VAL A 162 19.47 -13.67 -0.89
N MET A 163 19.25 -13.19 -2.11
CA MET A 163 19.72 -11.87 -2.52
C MET A 163 18.97 -10.73 -1.84
N LEU A 164 17.65 -10.84 -1.66
CA LEU A 164 16.84 -9.84 -0.94
C LEU A 164 17.27 -9.74 0.52
N LYS A 165 17.53 -10.85 1.20
CA LYS A 165 18.03 -10.84 2.60
C LYS A 165 19.40 -10.16 2.75
N LYS A 166 20.25 -10.22 1.72
CA LYS A 166 21.59 -9.60 1.73
C LYS A 166 21.62 -8.14 1.30
N ARG A 167 20.59 -7.66 0.61
CA ARG A 167 20.58 -6.32 0.01
C ARG A 167 20.35 -5.25 1.08
N GLU A 168 21.19 -4.22 1.09
CA GLU A 168 21.16 -3.13 2.07
C GLU A 168 19.79 -2.47 2.27
N ARG A 169 18.99 -2.35 1.20
CA ARG A 169 17.65 -1.74 1.27
C ARG A 169 16.56 -2.63 1.86
N THR A 170 16.78 -3.95 1.87
CA THR A 170 15.76 -4.94 2.25
C THR A 170 16.21 -5.82 3.42
N LYS A 171 17.45 -5.68 3.88
CA LYS A 171 17.99 -6.42 5.04
C LYS A 171 17.29 -6.13 6.36
N LYS A 172 16.59 -4.99 6.47
CA LYS A 172 15.82 -4.58 7.64
C LYS A 172 14.36 -5.06 7.61
N TRP A 173 13.93 -5.65 6.49
CA TRP A 173 12.56 -6.13 6.39
C TRP A 173 12.32 -7.26 7.37
N ASP A 174 11.12 -7.29 7.95
CA ASP A 174 10.61 -8.42 8.69
C ASP A 174 10.70 -9.68 7.81
N PRO A 175 11.14 -10.83 8.36
CA PRO A 175 11.25 -12.07 7.60
C PRO A 175 9.95 -12.46 6.88
N ARG A 176 8.79 -12.26 7.52
CA ARG A 176 7.46 -12.54 6.93
C ARG A 176 7.22 -11.70 5.69
N ILE A 177 7.62 -10.43 5.71
CA ILE A 177 7.49 -9.52 4.57
C ILE A 177 8.39 -9.96 3.41
N THR A 178 9.61 -10.39 3.71
CA THR A 178 10.53 -10.88 2.66
C THR A 178 10.01 -12.16 2.01
N GLU A 179 9.43 -13.07 2.80
CA GLU A 179 8.75 -14.27 2.32
C GLU A 179 7.56 -13.94 1.42
N LEU A 180 6.69 -13.06 1.88
CA LEU A 180 5.54 -12.57 1.11
C LEU A 180 5.97 -11.90 -0.20
N PHE A 181 7.02 -11.08 -0.17
CA PHE A 181 7.56 -10.45 -1.38
C PHE A 181 8.04 -11.48 -2.40
N VAL A 182 8.82 -12.47 -1.96
CA VAL A 182 9.30 -13.55 -2.85
C VAL A 182 8.13 -14.40 -3.36
N GLN A 183 7.06 -14.56 -2.59
CA GLN A 183 5.89 -15.34 -2.99
C GLN A 183 4.99 -14.60 -3.99
N HIS A 184 4.79 -13.30 -3.82
CA HIS A 184 3.74 -12.57 -4.54
C HIS A 184 4.27 -11.52 -5.53
N ALA A 185 5.47 -10.97 -5.32
CA ALA A 185 6.07 -9.99 -6.22
C ALA A 185 7.14 -10.57 -7.15
N VAL A 186 7.54 -11.82 -6.96
CA VAL A 186 8.39 -12.56 -7.89
C VAL A 186 7.53 -13.56 -8.66
N VAL A 187 7.63 -13.59 -9.98
CA VAL A 187 6.80 -14.39 -10.89
C VAL A 187 7.67 -15.13 -11.90
N PRO A 188 7.18 -16.18 -12.58
CA PRO A 188 7.90 -16.78 -13.69
C PRO A 188 8.31 -15.71 -14.70
N HIS A 189 9.54 -15.79 -15.21
CA HIS A 189 9.99 -14.87 -16.25
C HIS A 189 9.14 -15.08 -17.53
N PRO A 190 8.83 -14.03 -18.31
CA PRO A 190 8.00 -14.17 -19.52
C PRO A 190 8.57 -15.18 -20.53
N GLY A 191 9.91 -15.23 -20.62
CA GLY A 191 10.65 -16.24 -21.39
C GLY A 191 10.39 -17.70 -20.99
N SER A 192 9.75 -17.96 -19.84
CA SER A 192 9.32 -19.30 -19.43
C SER A 192 8.17 -19.86 -20.27
N TYR A 193 7.45 -18.99 -20.97
CA TYR A 193 6.34 -19.35 -21.85
C TYR A 193 6.79 -19.60 -23.31
N GLU A 194 8.07 -19.43 -23.61
CA GLU A 194 8.64 -19.70 -24.93
C GLU A 194 8.69 -21.20 -25.21
N LYS A 195 8.13 -21.62 -26.36
CA LYS A 195 7.98 -23.06 -26.67
C LYS A 195 9.30 -23.73 -27.06
N GLU A 196 10.18 -23.01 -27.73
CA GLU A 196 11.40 -23.58 -28.32
C GLU A 196 12.60 -23.52 -27.36
N THR A 197 12.71 -22.45 -26.57
CA THR A 197 13.80 -22.23 -25.62
C THR A 197 13.28 -21.65 -24.30
N PRO A 198 12.53 -22.44 -23.49
CA PRO A 198 11.92 -21.95 -22.27
C PRO A 198 12.98 -21.55 -21.25
N TYR A 199 12.92 -20.30 -20.77
CA TYR A 199 13.75 -19.83 -19.67
C TYR A 199 13.07 -20.11 -18.32
N THR A 200 13.74 -20.82 -17.43
CA THR A 200 13.16 -21.26 -16.15
C THR A 200 13.31 -20.24 -15.01
N GLY A 201 13.89 -19.07 -15.28
CA GLY A 201 14.10 -18.05 -14.27
C GLY A 201 12.82 -17.34 -13.83
N VAL A 202 12.99 -16.48 -12.84
CA VAL A 202 11.92 -15.66 -12.28
C VAL A 202 12.26 -14.18 -12.38
N THR A 203 11.24 -13.34 -12.42
CA THR A 203 11.36 -11.89 -12.51
C THR A 203 10.45 -11.17 -11.51
N LEU A 204 10.57 -9.85 -11.39
CA LEU A 204 9.60 -9.03 -10.67
C LEU A 204 8.28 -8.91 -11.44
N ALA A 205 7.16 -9.04 -10.73
CA ALA A 205 5.81 -8.83 -11.27
C ALA A 205 5.61 -7.38 -11.76
N CYS A 206 6.13 -6.42 -11.00
CA CYS A 206 6.24 -5.02 -11.42
C CYS A 206 7.58 -4.82 -12.13
N THR A 207 7.53 -4.55 -13.43
CA THR A 207 8.75 -4.41 -14.22
C THR A 207 9.54 -3.17 -13.82
N ARG A 208 10.83 -3.14 -14.21
CA ARG A 208 11.68 -1.96 -14.00
C ARG A 208 11.07 -0.69 -14.57
N ASP A 209 10.55 -0.79 -15.79
CA ASP A 209 9.96 0.33 -16.50
C ASP A 209 8.61 0.76 -15.92
N GLN A 210 7.80 -0.17 -15.42
CA GLN A 210 6.53 0.13 -14.75
C GLN A 210 6.75 0.92 -13.46
N GLU A 211 7.64 0.46 -12.57
CA GLU A 211 7.97 1.19 -11.35
C GLU A 211 8.65 2.54 -11.66
N ALA A 212 9.58 2.58 -12.63
CA ALA A 212 10.20 3.85 -13.05
C ALA A 212 9.16 4.83 -13.63
N ALA A 213 8.14 4.34 -14.34
CA ALA A 213 7.02 5.16 -14.82
C ALA A 213 6.22 5.77 -13.65
N MET A 214 5.98 5.02 -12.58
CA MET A 214 5.32 5.56 -11.38
C MET A 214 6.14 6.67 -10.74
N TYR A 215 7.45 6.50 -10.58
CA TYR A 215 8.29 7.55 -10.01
C TYR A 215 8.44 8.78 -10.91
N ARG A 216 8.30 8.61 -12.23
CA ARG A 216 8.31 9.73 -13.19
C ARG A 216 7.05 10.58 -13.14
N ASP A 217 5.97 10.12 -12.51
CA ASP A 217 4.77 10.94 -12.35
C ASP A 217 5.09 12.20 -11.54
N ALA A 218 5.09 13.33 -12.24
CA ALA A 218 5.42 14.63 -11.69
C ALA A 218 4.40 15.07 -10.63
N ASP A 219 3.15 14.69 -10.85
CA ASP A 219 1.99 15.23 -10.17
C ASP A 219 1.55 14.38 -8.99
N GLY A 220 1.88 13.08 -8.98
CA GLY A 220 1.47 12.13 -7.93
C GLY A 220 1.67 12.63 -6.50
N PRO A 221 2.82 13.24 -6.15
CA PRO A 221 3.03 13.78 -4.80
C PRO A 221 2.30 15.09 -4.48
N ILE A 222 1.71 15.77 -5.47
CA ILE A 222 1.17 17.14 -5.35
C ILE A 222 -0.35 17.18 -5.53
N LYS A 223 -0.89 16.47 -6.54
CA LYS A 223 -2.34 16.44 -6.82
C LYS A 223 -3.19 16.08 -5.60
N PRO A 224 -2.82 15.09 -4.77
CA PRO A 224 -3.65 14.69 -3.63
C PRO A 224 -3.64 15.68 -2.46
N VAL A 225 -2.79 16.72 -2.45
CA VAL A 225 -2.63 17.62 -1.29
C VAL A 225 -3.94 18.32 -0.96
N GLU A 226 -4.60 18.87 -1.98
CA GLU A 226 -5.84 19.62 -1.79
C GLU A 226 -7.01 18.70 -1.41
N ASP A 227 -7.06 17.50 -2.00
CA ASP A 227 -8.09 16.51 -1.66
C ASP A 227 -7.90 15.96 -0.24
N LEU A 228 -6.65 15.70 0.16
CA LEU A 228 -6.32 15.32 1.53
C LEU A 228 -6.77 16.38 2.53
N ARG A 229 -6.55 17.67 2.23
CA ARG A 229 -7.00 18.78 3.07
C ARG A 229 -8.52 18.80 3.23
N LYS A 230 -9.27 18.56 2.15
CA LYS A 230 -10.74 18.46 2.18
C LYS A 230 -11.20 17.24 2.98
N ILE A 231 -10.56 16.08 2.79
CA ILE A 231 -10.89 14.85 3.52
C ILE A 231 -10.69 15.02 5.02
N CYS A 232 -9.58 15.66 5.45
CA CYS A 232 -9.33 16.00 6.85
C CYS A 232 -10.42 16.87 7.50
N ALA A 233 -11.23 17.57 6.71
CA ALA A 233 -12.35 18.38 7.22
C ALA A 233 -13.67 17.59 7.36
N VAL A 234 -13.75 16.40 6.75
CA VAL A 234 -14.99 15.60 6.66
C VAL A 234 -14.91 14.34 7.53
N ILE A 235 -13.76 13.68 7.55
CA ILE A 235 -13.54 12.45 8.30
C ILE A 235 -12.23 12.51 9.10
N PRO A 236 -12.10 11.74 10.19
CA PRO A 236 -10.82 11.58 10.86
C PRO A 236 -9.76 11.02 9.90
N VAL A 237 -8.60 11.68 9.88
CA VAL A 237 -7.42 11.23 9.14
C VAL A 237 -6.26 11.08 10.12
N HIS A 238 -5.64 9.91 10.13
CA HIS A 238 -4.49 9.60 10.98
C HIS A 238 -3.23 9.49 10.14
N LEU A 239 -2.16 10.15 10.57
CA LEU A 239 -0.89 10.16 9.89
C LEU A 239 0.14 9.36 10.69
N ILE A 240 0.72 8.32 10.10
CA ILE A 240 1.78 7.51 10.71
C ILE A 240 3.07 7.80 9.94
N LEU A 241 4.07 8.38 10.61
CA LEU A 241 5.34 8.79 10.03
C LEU A 241 6.52 7.99 10.56
N ALA A 242 7.54 7.81 9.73
CA ALA A 242 8.79 7.16 10.10
C ALA A 242 9.58 8.01 11.10
N GLY A 243 10.23 7.36 12.05
CA GLY A 243 11.11 7.99 13.04
C GLY A 243 12.42 8.48 12.41
N VAL A 244 12.93 7.71 11.45
CA VAL A 244 14.20 7.92 10.77
C VAL A 244 13.94 8.50 9.38
N ASN A 245 14.55 9.64 9.09
CA ASN A 245 14.44 10.32 7.79
C ASN A 245 15.49 9.80 6.78
N ASP A 246 15.39 8.53 6.40
CA ASP A 246 16.32 7.85 5.49
C ASP A 246 16.02 8.10 4.00
N PHE A 247 14.74 8.08 3.62
CA PHE A 247 14.27 8.41 2.26
C PHE A 247 13.63 9.79 2.18
N LEU A 248 12.66 10.07 3.07
CA LEU A 248 11.94 11.33 3.09
C LEU A 248 12.66 12.36 3.97
N PRO A 249 13.06 13.52 3.41
CA PRO A 249 13.65 14.59 4.20
C PRO A 249 12.70 15.09 5.29
N ALA A 250 13.22 15.48 6.46
CA ALA A 250 12.42 15.98 7.58
C ALA A 250 11.49 17.16 7.21
N ARG A 251 11.90 18.00 6.24
CA ARG A 251 11.06 19.09 5.72
C ARG A 251 9.76 18.61 5.05
N VAL A 252 9.74 17.40 4.49
CA VAL A 252 8.54 16.81 3.88
C VAL A 252 7.56 16.40 4.97
N HIS A 253 8.05 15.74 6.04
CA HIS A 253 7.26 15.45 7.24
C HIS A 253 6.74 16.72 7.91
N ALA A 254 7.55 17.76 8.02
CA ALA A 254 7.13 19.05 8.58
C ALA A 254 6.05 19.70 7.70
N ALA A 255 6.19 19.60 6.37
CA ALA A 255 5.22 20.19 5.45
C ALA A 255 3.86 19.49 5.51
N ILE A 256 3.83 18.16 5.52
CA ILE A 256 2.56 17.43 5.61
C ILE A 256 1.84 17.65 6.94
N GLN A 257 2.57 17.88 8.04
CA GLN A 257 1.96 18.17 9.34
C GLN A 257 1.50 19.63 9.51
N ASN A 258 1.81 20.53 8.57
CA ASN A 258 1.40 21.92 8.70
C ASN A 258 -0.12 22.04 8.43
N PRO A 259 -0.92 22.56 9.37
CA PRO A 259 -2.37 22.64 9.22
C PRO A 259 -2.84 23.59 8.11
N GLU A 260 -2.00 24.52 7.65
CA GLU A 260 -2.34 25.48 6.59
C GLU A 260 -2.40 24.80 5.22
N TYR A 261 -1.51 23.84 4.94
CA TYR A 261 -1.36 23.25 3.62
C TYR A 261 -1.28 21.71 3.58
N GLY A 262 -0.98 21.03 4.68
CA GLY A 262 -0.97 19.57 4.78
C GLY A 262 -2.28 18.96 5.27
N GLY A 263 -3.05 19.72 6.05
CA GLY A 263 -4.35 19.30 6.62
C GLY A 263 -4.32 19.17 8.15
N ARG A 264 -5.50 18.98 8.73
CA ARG A 264 -5.66 18.78 10.19
C ARG A 264 -5.96 17.32 10.48
N TYR A 265 -4.98 16.60 11.01
CA TYR A 265 -5.12 15.18 11.32
C TYR A 265 -5.78 14.95 12.68
N ALA A 266 -6.57 13.88 12.78
CA ALA A 266 -7.12 13.39 14.03
C ALA A 266 -6.03 12.86 14.96
N SER A 267 -4.98 12.24 14.40
CA SER A 267 -3.74 11.97 15.13
C SER A 267 -2.53 11.95 14.19
N VAL A 268 -1.36 12.24 14.75
CA VAL A 268 -0.07 12.06 14.09
C VAL A 268 0.82 11.22 14.99
N HIS A 269 1.34 10.11 14.48
CA HIS A 269 2.22 9.21 15.21
C HIS A 269 3.56 9.09 14.49
N LYS A 270 4.67 9.28 15.22
CA LYS A 270 6.03 9.09 14.68
C LYS A 270 6.66 7.81 15.25
N VAL A 271 6.94 6.83 14.40
CA VAL A 271 7.42 5.49 14.81
C VAL A 271 8.92 5.52 15.10
N SER A 272 9.27 5.57 16.39
CA SER A 272 10.67 5.68 16.82
C SER A 272 11.55 4.53 16.29
N GLY A 273 12.72 4.88 15.74
CA GLY A 273 13.73 3.93 15.28
C GLY A 273 13.47 3.26 13.92
N VAL A 274 12.36 3.57 13.26
CA VAL A 274 11.95 2.91 12.00
C VAL A 274 12.15 3.84 10.80
N GLY A 275 12.64 3.28 9.68
CA GLY A 275 12.80 3.97 8.41
C GLY A 275 11.49 4.15 7.63
N HIS A 276 11.60 4.67 6.41
CA HIS A 276 10.47 4.95 5.53
C HIS A 276 9.56 3.73 5.27
N LEU A 277 10.11 2.53 5.25
CA LEU A 277 9.36 1.30 4.93
C LEU A 277 8.72 0.69 6.18
N ILE A 278 7.89 1.46 6.90
CA ILE A 278 7.27 1.04 8.17
C ILE A 278 6.55 -0.31 8.06
N PRO A 279 5.68 -0.55 7.04
CA PRO A 279 4.99 -1.84 6.92
C PRO A 279 5.94 -3.02 6.68
N GLN A 280 7.13 -2.75 6.11
CA GLN A 280 8.11 -3.79 5.82
C GLN A 280 9.06 -4.03 6.98
N GLU A 281 9.49 -2.99 7.70
CA GLU A 281 10.49 -3.09 8.77
C GLU A 281 9.86 -3.53 10.10
N GLU A 282 8.70 -2.97 10.47
CA GLU A 282 8.12 -3.13 11.80
C GLU A 282 6.58 -3.31 11.73
N PRO A 283 6.10 -4.35 11.04
CA PRO A 283 4.68 -4.52 10.79
C PRO A 283 3.83 -4.71 12.04
N ASP A 284 4.36 -5.37 13.09
CA ASP A 284 3.63 -5.56 14.34
C ASP A 284 3.44 -4.22 15.08
N LYS A 285 4.47 -3.35 15.09
CA LYS A 285 4.33 -1.99 15.65
C LYS A 285 3.29 -1.20 14.87
N LEU A 286 3.31 -1.30 13.54
CA LEU A 286 2.31 -0.65 12.69
C LEU A 286 0.90 -1.14 13.01
N GLY A 287 0.69 -2.45 13.19
CA GLY A 287 -0.62 -3.01 13.56
C GLY A 287 -1.16 -2.46 14.88
N VAL A 288 -0.28 -2.24 15.88
CA VAL A 288 -0.65 -1.60 17.16
C VAL A 288 -1.08 -0.14 16.93
N ILE A 289 -0.29 0.63 16.18
CA ILE A 289 -0.58 2.06 15.95
C ILE A 289 -1.88 2.23 15.15
N MET A 290 -2.13 1.37 14.16
CA MET A 290 -3.38 1.35 13.42
C MET A 290 -4.57 1.04 14.34
N TYR A 291 -4.42 0.10 15.26
CA TYR A 291 -5.47 -0.21 16.24
C TYR A 291 -5.77 0.99 17.14
N ASP A 292 -4.73 1.68 17.63
CA ASP A 292 -4.90 2.87 18.47
C ASP A 292 -5.58 4.02 17.72
N ALA A 293 -5.26 4.21 16.42
CA ALA A 293 -5.94 5.18 15.56
C ALA A 293 -7.45 4.88 15.46
N LEU A 294 -7.82 3.63 15.13
CA LEU A 294 -9.23 3.22 15.05
C LEU A 294 -9.95 3.30 16.41
N ALA A 295 -9.24 3.03 17.51
CA ALA A 295 -9.78 3.15 18.85
C ALA A 295 -10.10 4.60 19.22
N LEU A 296 -9.31 5.58 18.72
CA LEU A 296 -9.62 7.00 18.89
C LEU A 296 -10.94 7.35 18.19
N ASP A 297 -11.13 6.89 16.95
CA ASP A 297 -12.34 7.17 16.18
C ASP A 297 -13.61 6.62 16.83
N GLN A 298 -13.57 5.34 17.27
CA GLN A 298 -14.72 4.69 17.89
C GLN A 298 -15.00 5.23 19.30
N ALA A 299 -14.00 5.73 20.02
CA ALA A 299 -14.20 6.37 21.31
C ALA A 299 -14.91 7.73 21.21
N VAL A 300 -14.66 8.49 20.14
CA VAL A 300 -15.25 9.83 19.94
C VAL A 300 -16.68 9.76 19.40
N ASN A 301 -17.15 8.57 19.00
CA ASN A 301 -18.50 8.32 18.48
C ASN A 301 -18.84 9.37 17.40
N ILE A 302 -17.93 9.54 16.43
CA ILE A 302 -18.15 10.40 15.26
C ILE A 302 -19.27 9.75 14.46
N LYS A 303 -20.51 10.00 14.87
CA LYS A 303 -21.69 9.88 14.04
C LYS A 303 -21.46 10.90 12.93
N THR A 304 -20.83 10.46 11.85
CA THR A 304 -20.72 11.23 10.62
C THR A 304 -22.14 11.61 10.26
N LYS A 305 -22.50 12.88 10.49
CA LYS A 305 -23.66 13.49 9.88
C LYS A 305 -23.31 13.59 8.40
N LEU A 306 -23.58 12.52 7.65
CA LEU A 306 -23.79 12.60 6.21
C LEU A 306 -25.19 13.18 5.98
#